data_AF-A0A9P8ADB6-F1
#
_entry.id   AF-A0A9P8ADB6-F1
#
_cell.length_a   1.000
_cell.length_b   1.000
_cell.length_c   1.000
_cell.angle_alpha   90.00
_cell.angle_beta   90.00
_cell.angle_gamma   90.00
#
_symmetry.space_group_name_H-M   'P 1'
#
loop_
_entity.id
_entity.type
_entity.pdbx_description
1 polymer ?
#
loop_
_entity_poly.entity_id
_entity_poly.type
_entity_poly.pdbx_seq_one_letter_code
_entity_poly.pdbx_strand_id
1 'polypeptide(L)'
;MSTRSRREEDANQAYDIQVKAGVQGAARASAVGIGLTIILHYTWPTFRRLRTPFKAFVVSGFAMAGLTFGAERALLAHESKRREEENALRRQARLELAQRGIIPTETEITKWRVEREQQMSALNEG
;
A
#
# COMPACT_ATOMS: atom_id res chain seq x y z
N MET A 1 15.74 20.50 -2.63
CA MET A 1 15.28 19.53 -1.61
C MET A 1 16.24 18.37 -1.56
N SER A 2 16.74 17.98 -0.38
CA SER A 2 17.73 16.90 -0.26
C SER A 2 17.07 15.56 -0.58
N THR A 3 17.75 14.66 -1.29
CA THR A 3 17.25 13.32 -1.65
C THR A 3 16.79 12.49 -0.45
N ARG A 4 17.27 12.83 0.75
CA ARG A 4 16.84 12.25 2.03
C ARG A 4 15.44 12.68 2.43
N SER A 5 15.09 13.97 2.33
CA SER A 5 13.77 14.46 2.75
C SER A 5 12.65 13.85 1.90
N ARG A 6 12.87 13.71 0.59
CA ARG A 6 11.90 13.07 -0.32
C ARG A 6 11.68 11.59 -0.01
N ARG A 7 12.73 10.87 0.39
CA ARG A 7 12.62 9.45 0.79
C ARG A 7 11.88 9.28 2.12
N GLU A 8 12.11 10.19 3.06
CA GLU A 8 11.41 10.19 4.35
C GLU A 8 9.92 10.53 4.17
N GLU A 9 9.58 11.50 3.31
CA GLU A 9 8.20 11.83 2.95
C GLU A 9 7.47 10.66 2.27
N ASP A 10 8.11 10.02 1.28
CA ASP A 10 7.56 8.83 0.61
C ASP A 10 7.33 7.68 1.61
N ALA A 11 8.26 7.47 2.54
CA ALA A 11 8.15 6.42 3.56
C ALA A 11 7.03 6.72 4.57
N ASN A 12 6.89 7.97 5.01
CA ASN A 12 5.82 8.39 5.90
C ASN A 12 4.45 8.23 5.24
N GLN A 13 4.33 8.59 3.95
CA GLN A 13 3.09 8.42 3.21
C GLN A 13 2.70 6.95 3.07
N ALA A 14 3.67 6.07 2.78
CA ALA A 14 3.43 4.63 2.72
C ALA A 14 3.01 4.07 4.08
N TYR A 15 3.64 4.54 5.16
CA TYR A 15 3.31 4.15 6.54
C TYR A 15 1.88 4.53 6.92
N ASP A 16 1.44 5.76 6.64
CA ASP A 16 0.09 6.21 6.97
C ASP A 16 -0.98 5.38 6.25
N ILE A 17 -0.73 5.02 4.99
CA ILE A 17 -1.62 4.16 4.20
C ILE A 17 -1.70 2.77 4.83
N GLN A 18 -0.56 2.18 5.21
CA GLN A 18 -0.50 0.86 5.85
C GLN A 18 -1.23 0.86 7.19
N VAL A 19 -0.98 1.85 8.05
CA VAL A 19 -1.61 1.93 9.38
C VAL A 19 -3.11 2.05 9.24
N LYS A 20 -3.60 2.95 8.38
CA LYS A 20 -5.04 3.14 8.18
C LYS A 20 -5.72 1.87 7.68
N ALA A 21 -5.13 1.21 6.69
CA ALA A 21 -5.66 -0.03 6.13
C ALA A 21 -5.58 -1.21 7.11
N GLY A 22 -4.48 -1.29 7.88
CA GLY A 22 -4.30 -2.28 8.93
C GLY A 22 -5.34 -2.14 10.04
N VAL A 23 -5.57 -0.92 10.54
CA VAL A 23 -6.60 -0.66 11.55
C VAL A 23 -8.00 -1.04 11.02
N GLN A 24 -8.31 -0.69 9.78
CA GLN A 24 -9.58 -1.08 9.15
C GLN A 24 -9.70 -2.60 8.99
N GLY A 25 -8.62 -3.28 8.60
CA GLY A 25 -8.56 -4.73 8.51
C GLY A 25 -8.75 -5.42 9.86
N ALA A 26 -8.08 -4.91 10.90
CA ALA A 26 -8.20 -5.38 12.27
C ALA A 26 -9.63 -5.26 12.79
N ALA A 27 -10.29 -4.12 12.55
CA ALA A 27 -11.67 -3.88 12.97
C ALA A 27 -12.64 -4.87 12.30
N ARG A 28 -12.51 -5.07 10.97
CA ARG A 28 -13.34 -6.02 10.21
C ARG A 28 -13.14 -7.46 10.67
N ALA A 29 -11.88 -7.89 10.81
CA ALA A 29 -11.57 -9.25 11.24
C ALA A 29 -11.99 -9.50 12.69
N SER A 30 -11.82 -8.51 13.58
CA SER A 30 -12.34 -8.59 14.95
C SER A 30 -13.85 -8.79 14.99
N ALA A 31 -14.60 -8.06 14.16
CA ALA A 31 -16.06 -8.23 14.07
C ALA A 31 -16.44 -9.65 13.63
N VAL A 32 -15.71 -10.22 12.65
CA VAL A 32 -15.87 -11.62 12.24
C VAL A 32 -15.52 -12.58 13.38
N GLY A 33 -14.41 -12.36 14.07
CA GLY A 33 -13.97 -13.19 15.20
C GLY A 33 -14.96 -13.18 16.37
N ILE A 34 -15.56 -12.02 16.67
CA ILE A 34 -16.63 -11.89 17.67
C ILE A 34 -17.87 -12.68 17.22
N GLY A 35 -18.31 -12.50 15.97
CA GLY A 35 -19.46 -13.23 15.41
C GLY A 35 -19.26 -14.75 15.48
N LEU A 36 -18.10 -15.25 15.04
CA LEU A 36 -17.75 -16.66 15.10
C LEU A 36 -17.70 -17.17 16.54
N THR A 37 -17.13 -16.40 17.47
CA THR A 37 -17.07 -16.76 18.89
C THR A 37 -18.45 -16.87 19.51
N ILE A 38 -19.38 -15.96 19.16
CA ILE A 38 -20.78 -16.00 19.61
C ILE A 38 -21.47 -17.24 19.07
N ILE A 39 -21.39 -17.49 17.76
CA ILE A 39 -22.00 -18.68 17.14
C ILE A 39 -21.48 -19.94 17.81
N LEU A 40 -20.16 -20.08 17.93
CA LEU A 40 -19.52 -21.26 18.51
C LEU A 40 -19.86 -21.45 19.99
N HIS A 41 -20.13 -20.36 20.73
CA HIS A 41 -20.59 -20.41 22.11
C HIS A 41 -21.97 -21.06 22.26
N TYR A 42 -22.87 -20.81 21.30
CA TYR A 42 -24.24 -21.33 21.35
C TYR A 42 -24.41 -22.68 20.65
N THR A 43 -23.59 -23.00 19.64
CA THR A 43 -23.70 -24.26 18.89
C THR A 43 -22.90 -25.40 19.50
N TRP A 44 -21.75 -25.14 20.14
CA TRP A 44 -20.86 -26.21 20.60
C TRP A 44 -20.72 -26.25 22.14
N PRO A 45 -21.20 -27.30 22.82
CA PRO A 45 -21.11 -27.43 24.28
C PRO A 45 -19.68 -27.47 24.83
N THR A 46 -18.71 -28.03 24.09
CA THR A 46 -17.28 -28.02 24.46
C THR A 46 -16.71 -26.60 24.48
N PHE A 47 -16.99 -25.80 23.43
CA PHE A 47 -16.51 -24.41 23.36
C PHE A 47 -17.22 -23.50 24.38
N ARG A 48 -18.49 -23.79 24.69
CA ARG A 48 -19.24 -23.12 25.76
C ARG A 48 -18.53 -23.22 27.11
N ARG A 49 -17.98 -24.40 27.44
CA ARG A 49 -17.26 -24.70 28.70
C ARG A 49 -15.86 -24.07 28.79
N LEU A 50 -15.31 -23.53 27.70
CA LEU A 50 -14.01 -22.86 27.73
C LEU A 50 -14.06 -21.55 28.52
N ARG A 51 -12.95 -21.22 29.18
CA ARG A 51 -12.78 -19.98 29.95
C ARG A 51 -12.95 -18.75 29.07
N THR A 52 -13.59 -17.70 29.61
CA THR A 52 -13.77 -16.40 28.95
C THR A 52 -12.48 -15.77 28.39
N PRO A 53 -11.30 -15.79 29.07
CA PRO A 53 -10.06 -15.27 28.51
C PRO A 53 -9.62 -15.98 27.22
N PHE A 54 -9.88 -17.29 27.09
CA PHE A 54 -9.52 -18.01 25.88
C PHE A 54 -10.33 -17.54 24.66
N LYS A 55 -11.61 -17.20 24.87
CA LYS A 55 -12.48 -16.66 23.82
C LYS A 55 -12.00 -15.27 23.36
N ALA A 56 -11.59 -14.42 24.31
CA ALA A 56 -10.98 -13.13 24.00
C ALA A 56 -9.67 -13.30 23.21
N PHE A 57 -8.85 -14.29 23.55
CA PHE A 57 -7.63 -14.62 22.80
C PHE A 57 -7.92 -15.06 21.35
N VAL A 58 -8.99 -15.83 21.13
CA VAL A 58 -9.41 -16.17 19.75
C VAL A 58 -9.76 -14.90 18.96
N VAL A 59 -10.55 -14.00 19.55
CA VAL A 59 -10.91 -12.72 18.90
C VAL A 59 -9.68 -11.86 18.62
N SER A 60 -8.71 -11.79 19.54
CA SER A 60 -7.47 -11.04 19.29
C SER A 60 -6.62 -11.67 18.19
N GLY A 61 -6.64 -12.99 18.03
CA GLY A 61 -6.06 -13.70 16.87
C GLY A 61 -6.62 -13.19 15.54
N PHE A 62 -7.95 -13.07 15.43
CA PHE A 62 -8.60 -12.49 14.26
C PHE A 62 -8.20 -11.02 14.06
N ALA A 63 -8.14 -10.23 15.14
CA ALA A 63 -7.73 -8.83 15.08
C ALA A 63 -6.31 -8.67 14.50
N MET A 64 -5.35 -9.45 15.02
CA MET A 64 -3.96 -9.44 14.56
C MET A 64 -3.84 -9.88 13.10
N ALA A 65 -4.53 -10.95 12.71
CA ALA A 65 -4.55 -11.38 11.31
C ALA A 65 -5.12 -10.29 10.39
N GLY A 66 -6.26 -9.68 10.76
CA GLY A 66 -6.86 -8.60 10.01
C GLY A 66 -5.96 -7.37 9.88
N LEU A 67 -5.21 -7.04 10.93
CA LEU A 67 -4.23 -5.97 10.93
C LEU A 67 -3.14 -6.21 9.89
N THR A 68 -2.50 -7.37 9.96
CA THR A 68 -1.38 -7.72 9.07
C THR A 68 -1.81 -7.82 7.62
N PHE A 69 -2.89 -8.55 7.33
CA PHE A 69 -3.39 -8.68 5.95
C PHE A 69 -3.94 -7.37 5.40
N GLY A 70 -4.53 -6.51 6.25
CA GLY A 70 -4.99 -5.18 5.85
C GLY A 70 -3.84 -4.26 5.45
N ALA A 71 -2.79 -4.21 6.28
CA ALA A 71 -1.59 -3.42 6.01
C ALA A 71 -0.85 -3.92 4.75
N GLU A 72 -0.63 -5.23 4.64
CA GLU A 72 0.08 -5.85 3.51
C GLU A 72 -0.64 -5.57 2.18
N ARG A 73 -1.97 -5.74 2.14
CA ARG A 73 -2.75 -5.45 0.92
C ARG A 73 -2.62 -4.00 0.47
N ALA A 74 -2.60 -3.06 1.42
CA ALA A 74 -2.49 -1.64 1.10
C ALA A 74 -1.09 -1.28 0.61
N LEU A 75 -0.05 -1.87 1.20
CA LEU A 75 1.33 -1.70 0.73
C LEU A 75 1.49 -2.25 -0.69
N LEU A 76 1.04 -3.48 -0.94
CA LEU A 76 1.12 -4.09 -2.26
C LEU A 76 0.36 -3.30 -3.32
N ALA A 77 -0.83 -2.77 -2.98
CA ALA A 77 -1.59 -1.91 -3.88
C ALA A 77 -0.90 -0.56 -4.15
N HIS A 78 -0.23 0.01 -3.14
CA HIS A 78 0.56 1.23 -3.31
C HIS A 78 1.76 0.96 -4.22
N GLU A 79 2.51 -0.12 -4.00
CA GLU A 79 3.63 -0.51 -4.86
C GLU A 79 3.19 -0.85 -6.28
N SER A 80 2.09 -1.58 -6.46
CA SER A 80 1.60 -1.94 -7.79
C SER A 80 1.25 -0.70 -8.59
N LYS A 81 0.55 0.26 -7.97
CA LYS A 81 0.23 1.55 -8.58
C LYS A 81 1.49 2.33 -8.95
N ARG A 82 2.50 2.38 -8.07
CA ARG A 82 3.78 3.05 -8.36
C ARG A 82 4.52 2.40 -9.53
N ARG A 83 4.52 1.06 -9.61
CA ARG A 83 5.13 0.32 -10.72
C ARG A 83 4.38 0.57 -12.04
N GLU A 84 3.05 0.64 -12.01
CA GLU A 84 2.23 0.98 -13.18
C GLU A 84 2.53 2.40 -13.69
N GLU A 85 2.60 3.38 -12.79
CA GLU A 85 2.96 4.76 -13.10
C GLU A 85 4.37 4.86 -13.71
N GLU A 86 5.36 4.18 -13.12
CA GLU A 86 6.73 4.16 -13.64
C GLU A 86 6.80 3.49 -15.02
N ASN A 87 6.11 2.37 -15.22
CA ASN A 87 6.05 1.69 -16.50
C ASN A 87 5.35 2.53 -17.59
N ALA A 88 4.27 3.23 -17.24
CA ALA A 88 3.60 4.16 -18.14
C ALA A 88 4.52 5.31 -18.55
N LEU A 89 5.27 5.89 -17.59
CA LEU A 89 6.25 6.94 -17.85
C LEU A 89 7.39 6.45 -18.76
N ARG A 90 7.95 5.28 -18.46
CA ARG A 90 8.99 4.65 -19.30
C ARG A 90 8.49 4.39 -20.71
N ARG A 91 7.23 3.98 -20.87
CA ARG A 91 6.60 3.77 -22.18
C ARG A 91 6.46 5.09 -22.94
N GLN A 92 6.04 6.17 -22.28
CA GLN A 92 5.97 7.51 -22.88
C GLN A 92 7.36 8.00 -23.31
N ALA A 93 8.36 7.87 -22.44
CA ALA A 93 9.74 8.25 -22.75
C ALA A 93 10.28 7.51 -23.99
N ARG A 94 10.04 6.19 -24.07
CA ARG A 94 10.44 5.39 -25.24
C ARG A 94 9.78 5.86 -26.53
N LEU A 95 8.50 6.22 -26.49
CA LEU A 95 7.77 6.71 -27.66
C LEU A 95 8.27 8.08 -28.12
N GLU A 96 8.43 9.02 -27.20
CA GLU A 96 8.92 10.38 -27.51
C GLU A 96 10.37 10.38 -27.98
N LEU A 97 11.25 9.57 -27.38
CA LEU A 97 12.64 9.41 -27.82
C LEU A 97 12.73 8.75 -29.20
N ALA A 98 11.90 7.73 -29.46
CA ALA A 98 11.84 7.09 -30.77
C ALA A 98 11.33 8.06 -31.85
N GLN A 99 10.36 8.92 -31.55
CA GLN A 99 9.91 9.98 -32.47
C GLN A 99 11.03 10.99 -32.79
N ARG A 100 11.93 11.24 -31.84
CA ARG A 100 13.12 12.08 -32.03
C ARG A 100 14.28 11.35 -32.72
N GLY A 101 14.11 10.07 -33.07
CA GLY A 101 15.16 9.24 -33.66
C GLY A 101 16.28 8.83 -32.69
N ILE A 102 16.05 9.00 -31.38
CA ILE A 102 17.04 8.71 -30.33
C ILE A 102 16.82 7.30 -29.80
N ILE A 103 17.89 6.51 -29.67
CA ILE A 103 17.83 5.18 -29.07
C ILE A 103 17.51 5.33 -27.57
N PRO A 104 16.41 4.73 -27.07
CA PRO A 104 15.99 4.88 -25.69
C PRO A 104 16.90 4.06 -24.76
N THR A 105 18.03 4.64 -24.38
CA THR A 105 18.93 4.14 -23.34
C THR A 105 18.54 4.71 -21.98
N GLU A 106 18.95 4.07 -20.89
CA GLU A 106 18.67 4.55 -19.52
C GLU A 106 19.15 6.00 -19.28
N THR A 107 20.27 6.38 -19.92
CA THR A 107 20.81 7.75 -19.84
C THR A 107 19.90 8.76 -20.53
N GLU A 108 19.37 8.43 -21.71
CA GLU A 108 18.47 9.33 -22.46
C GLU A 108 17.08 9.43 -21.81
N ILE A 109 16.58 8.34 -21.22
CA ILE A 109 15.34 8.37 -20.42
C ILE A 109 15.51 9.28 -19.20
N THR A 110 16.68 9.27 -18.56
CA THR A 110 16.98 10.14 -17.43
C THR A 110 17.04 11.61 -17.86
N LYS A 111 17.70 11.93 -18.97
CA LYS A 111 17.74 13.29 -19.53
C LYS A 111 16.34 13.79 -19.88
N TRP A 112 15.55 12.97 -20.57
CA TRP A 112 14.17 13.27 -20.90
C TRP A 112 13.32 13.57 -19.66
N ARG A 113 13.53 12.83 -18.56
CA ARG A 113 12.81 13.04 -17.30
C ARG A 113 13.13 14.41 -16.69
N VAL A 114 14.41 14.80 -16.69
CA VAL A 114 14.87 16.10 -16.20
C VAL A 114 14.32 17.24 -17.07
N GLU A 115 14.37 17.10 -18.39
CA GLU A 115 13.80 18.07 -19.33
C GLU A 115 12.30 18.28 -19.09
N ARG A 116 11.54 17.20 -18.89
CA ARG A 116 10.10 17.24 -18.63
C ARG A 116 9.77 17.89 -17.28
N GLU A 117 10.56 17.61 -16.25
CA GLU A 117 10.41 18.26 -14.93
C GLU A 117 10.69 19.76 -15.01
N GLN A 118 11.72 20.18 -15.76
CA GLN A 118 12.03 21.60 -15.98
C GLN A 118 10.92 22.32 -16.76
N GLN A 119 10.37 21.68 -17.81
CA GLN A 119 9.25 22.23 -18.59
C GLN A 119 7.99 22.40 -17.74
N MET A 120 7.65 21.41 -16.91
CA MET A 120 6.49 21.52 -16.00
C MET A 120 6.66 22.63 -14.97
N SER A 121 7.86 22.82 -14.41
CA SER A 121 8.13 23.91 -13.47
C SER A 121 8.03 25.29 -14.14
N ALA A 122 8.58 25.45 -15.34
CA ALA A 122 8.51 26.70 -16.09
C ALA A 122 7.07 27.08 -16.51
N LEU A 123 6.23 26.09 -16.81
CA LEU A 123 4.79 26.27 -17.10
C LEU A 123 3.96 26.68 -15.88
N ASN A 124 4.45 26.41 -14.66
CA ASN A 124 3.74 26.73 -13.43
C ASN A 124 4.12 28.12 -12.87
N GLU A 125 5.19 28.73 -13.41
CA GLU A 125 5.71 30.05 -13.00
C GLU A 125 5.35 31.20 -13.98
N GLY A 126 4.73 30.88 -15.13
CA GLY A 126 4.25 31.87 -16.12
C GLY A 126 2.74 31.94 -16.19
#